data_AF-A0A166W4J4-F1
#
_entry.id   AF-A0A166W4J4-F1
#
_cell.length_a   1.000
_cell.length_b   1.000
_cell.length_c   1.000
_cell.angle_alpha   90.00
_cell.angle_beta   90.00
_cell.angle_gamma   90.00
#
_symmetry.space_group_name_H-M   'P 1'
#
loop_
_entity.id
_entity.type
_entity.pdbx_description
1 polymer ?
#
loop_
_entity_poly.entity_id
_entity_poly.type
_entity_poly.pdbx_seq_one_letter_code
_entity_poly.pdbx_strand_id
1 'polypeptide(L)'
;MAPLPSVPPHMLPGRESTIHALLHFPLPIQSYGRPPPIRADALTAAFVTTEPSCTDLQHITTIEVPVAKLLDRMIKTAEKAVVNGAKAMKILHATTDETVPLWILPYWQGVGAAREKKDLWLGVERFLLREHNPWTRERPARAPVAAVMRAALELLYPRREDEMLQGFPDPQPIGRLSTFASEDWLSTWHMDLQLALLREELARSGNHEVHVASAYMYKCIIAAFKDKERYDEAHHQAVFRLGTRLVLQSLDLASAANVDDNHWIVFAIMRGEKTVYYGDATAAAFHPQFVLVMNWWIDFHLAREFVWSRMMVTKQVDGFSCGILGGNALRHFYAGQAYPLAIGGARGADAERADVLLRVLLHDRPIFSILTSLLKSARSRATTSSDCPDASRVPPAATLALEAEITAVLQLGPETRATTYQINLGLATVARAVKICPVRGRQEIARHPHRPACIGGHAARELALSTSLE
;
A
#
# COMPACT_ATOMS: atom_id res chain seq x y z
N MET A 1 12.69 17.33 32.32
CA MET A 1 11.43 17.95 31.87
C MET A 1 10.28 17.20 32.53
N ALA A 2 9.29 17.89 33.07
CA ALA A 2 8.11 17.22 33.64
C ALA A 2 7.27 16.63 32.50
N PRO A 3 6.86 15.35 32.55
CA PRO A 3 6.02 14.76 31.51
C PRO A 3 4.61 15.37 31.54
N LEU A 4 4.01 15.57 30.37
CA LEU A 4 2.59 15.93 30.27
C LEU A 4 1.73 14.74 30.75
N PRO A 5 0.53 14.99 31.31
CA PRO A 5 -0.35 13.92 31.74
C PRO A 5 -0.82 13.06 30.55
N SER A 6 -1.08 11.78 30.79
CA SER A 6 -1.48 10.83 29.75
C SER A 6 -2.90 11.07 29.24
N VAL A 7 -3.11 10.78 27.95
CA VAL A 7 -4.42 10.85 27.29
C VAL A 7 -5.31 9.68 27.74
N PRO A 8 -6.61 9.89 27.98
CA PRO A 8 -7.54 8.78 28.22
C PRO A 8 -7.53 7.76 27.07
N PRO A 9 -7.46 6.44 27.36
CA PRO A 9 -7.09 5.42 26.37
C PRO A 9 -8.10 5.20 25.23
N HIS A 10 -9.33 5.70 25.35
CA HIS A 10 -10.41 5.53 24.36
C HIS A 10 -10.60 6.74 23.44
N MET A 11 -9.88 7.85 23.69
CA MET A 11 -10.03 9.07 22.90
C MET A 11 -9.24 9.04 21.58
N LEU A 12 -8.27 8.14 21.47
CA LEU A 12 -7.48 7.91 20.27
C LEU A 12 -7.67 6.46 19.80
N PRO A 13 -7.42 6.17 18.52
CA PRO A 13 -7.30 4.78 18.08
C PRO A 13 -6.25 4.08 18.95
N GLY A 14 -6.59 2.90 19.46
CA GLY A 14 -5.65 2.09 20.23
C GLY A 14 -4.45 1.71 19.36
N ARG A 15 -3.30 1.41 19.97
CA ARG A 15 -2.14 0.85 19.24
C ARG A 15 -2.47 -0.45 18.53
N GLU A 16 -3.45 -1.18 19.07
CA GLU A 16 -3.98 -2.43 18.54
C GLU A 16 -5.12 -2.22 17.53
N SER A 17 -5.44 -0.98 17.16
CA SER A 17 -6.49 -0.71 16.18
C SER A 17 -6.11 -1.28 14.83
N THR A 18 -7.04 -2.04 14.25
CA THR A 18 -6.91 -2.49 12.87
C THR A 18 -7.06 -1.31 11.92
N ILE A 19 -6.63 -1.48 10.67
CA ILE A 19 -6.80 -0.49 9.61
C ILE A 19 -8.28 -0.11 9.46
N HIS A 20 -9.17 -1.10 9.44
CA HIS A 20 -10.62 -0.85 9.39
C HIS A 20 -11.10 -0.02 10.60
N ALA A 21 -10.68 -0.37 11.83
CA ALA A 21 -11.05 0.39 13.01
C ALA A 21 -10.53 1.84 12.95
N LEU A 22 -9.30 2.06 12.46
CA LEU A 22 -8.73 3.39 12.27
C LEU A 22 -9.53 4.24 11.27
N LEU A 23 -9.91 3.65 10.13
CA LEU A 23 -10.71 4.34 9.09
C LEU A 23 -12.07 4.81 9.63
N HIS A 24 -12.69 4.02 10.51
CA HIS A 24 -13.98 4.36 11.11
C HIS A 24 -13.88 5.15 12.42
N PHE A 25 -12.68 5.34 12.97
CA PHE A 25 -12.50 6.08 14.22
C PHE A 25 -12.86 7.56 14.02
N PRO A 26 -13.76 8.14 14.85
CA PRO A 26 -14.11 9.55 14.77
C PRO A 26 -12.96 10.41 15.30
N LEU A 27 -12.45 11.31 14.48
CA LEU A 27 -11.43 12.29 14.87
C LEU A 27 -12.07 13.69 14.88
N PRO A 28 -11.71 14.58 15.84
CA PRO A 28 -12.18 15.97 15.84
C PRO A 28 -11.84 16.69 14.54
N ILE A 29 -12.49 17.81 14.24
CA ILE A 29 -12.14 18.63 13.08
C ILE A 29 -10.78 19.31 13.34
N GLN A 30 -9.92 19.38 12.32
CA GLN A 30 -8.70 20.19 12.40
C GLN A 30 -9.02 21.60 11.90
N SER A 31 -8.60 22.64 12.63
CA SER A 31 -8.80 24.01 12.18
C SER A 31 -8.04 24.25 10.86
N TYR A 32 -8.76 24.59 9.79
CA TYR A 32 -8.18 24.87 8.46
C TYR A 32 -7.78 26.33 8.25
N GLY A 33 -8.19 27.23 9.16
CA GLY A 33 -7.83 28.65 9.08
C GLY A 33 -6.35 28.88 9.36
N ARG A 34 -5.75 29.89 8.71
CA ARG A 34 -4.52 30.50 9.24
C ARG A 34 -4.87 31.05 10.62
N PRO A 35 -4.36 30.48 11.72
CA PRO A 35 -4.63 31.08 13.02
C PRO A 35 -4.07 32.50 12.99
N PRO A 36 -4.78 33.49 13.58
CA PRO A 36 -4.20 34.80 13.77
C PRO A 36 -2.85 34.63 14.51
N PRO A 37 -1.84 35.47 14.21
CA PRO A 37 -0.53 35.34 14.83
C PRO A 37 -0.66 35.48 16.36
N ILE A 38 -0.61 34.34 17.06
CA ILE A 38 -0.65 34.32 18.51
C ILE A 38 0.70 34.78 19.03
N ARG A 39 0.70 35.91 19.73
CA ARG A 39 1.87 36.47 20.40
C ARG A 39 2.37 35.51 21.49
N ALA A 40 3.66 35.56 21.80
CA ALA A 40 4.27 34.64 22.77
C ALA A 40 3.72 34.84 24.20
N ASP A 41 3.43 36.09 24.58
CA ASP A 41 2.81 36.45 25.85
C ASP A 41 1.40 35.85 25.99
N ALA A 42 0.56 35.97 24.95
CA ALA A 42 -0.77 35.37 24.91
C ALA A 42 -0.71 33.84 25.04
N LEU A 43 0.27 33.19 24.42
CA LEU A 43 0.47 31.75 24.53
C LEU A 43 0.85 31.32 25.95
N THR A 44 1.74 32.06 26.62
CA THR A 44 2.09 31.79 28.03
C THR A 44 0.91 32.03 28.96
N ALA A 45 0.15 33.11 28.75
CA ALA A 45 -1.03 33.45 29.54
C ALA A 45 -2.19 32.45 29.38
N ALA A 46 -2.16 31.60 28.35
CA ALA A 46 -3.14 30.54 28.16
C ALA A 46 -3.09 29.48 29.26
N PHE A 47 -1.92 29.26 29.87
CA PHE A 47 -1.72 28.23 30.89
C PHE A 47 -2.05 28.79 32.27
N VAL A 48 -3.00 28.17 32.96
CA VAL A 48 -3.53 28.64 34.25
C VAL A 48 -3.25 27.64 35.36
N THR A 49 -3.09 28.14 36.59
CA THR A 49 -2.85 27.33 37.79
C THR A 49 -4.13 26.79 38.42
N THR A 50 -5.30 27.22 37.94
CA THR A 50 -6.61 26.73 38.35
C THR A 50 -6.94 25.38 37.70
N GLU A 51 -7.80 24.61 38.35
CA GLU A 51 -8.34 23.37 37.76
C GLU A 51 -9.11 23.65 36.45
N PRO A 52 -9.18 22.67 35.52
CA PRO A 52 -9.90 22.83 34.27
C PRO A 52 -11.40 23.01 34.51
N SER A 53 -12.02 23.98 33.84
CA SER A 53 -13.45 24.23 33.90
C SER A 53 -14.26 23.21 33.09
N CYS A 54 -13.65 22.59 32.09
CA CYS A 54 -14.24 21.51 31.31
C CYS A 54 -13.45 20.21 31.52
N THR A 55 -14.14 19.17 31.98
CA THR A 55 -13.60 17.81 32.12
C THR A 55 -14.44 16.77 31.36
N ASP A 56 -15.51 17.21 30.69
CA ASP A 56 -16.34 16.32 29.87
C ASP A 56 -15.57 15.89 28.61
N LEU A 57 -15.29 14.60 28.54
CA LEU A 57 -14.54 14.01 27.43
C LEU A 57 -15.29 14.17 26.11
N GLN A 58 -16.64 14.10 26.12
CA GLN A 58 -17.43 14.23 24.89
C GLN A 58 -17.28 15.65 24.32
N HIS A 59 -17.47 16.69 25.14
CA HIS A 59 -17.20 18.07 24.75
C HIS A 59 -15.76 18.26 24.26
N ILE A 60 -14.77 17.73 25.00
CA ILE A 60 -13.36 17.86 24.62
C ILE A 60 -13.07 17.27 23.23
N THR A 61 -13.67 16.13 22.87
CA THR A 61 -13.51 15.54 21.53
C THR A 61 -14.16 16.35 20.40
N THR A 62 -14.94 17.39 20.70
CA THR A 62 -15.50 18.29 19.68
C THR A 62 -14.67 19.55 19.47
N ILE A 63 -13.72 19.83 20.36
CA ILE A 63 -12.84 20.99 20.24
C ILE A 63 -11.92 20.79 19.04
N GLU A 64 -11.83 21.81 18.19
CA GLU A 64 -10.99 21.75 17.00
C GLU A 64 -9.51 21.54 17.36
N VAL A 65 -8.81 20.79 16.51
CA VAL A 65 -7.37 20.56 16.69
C VAL A 65 -6.61 21.75 16.08
N PRO A 66 -5.73 22.42 16.85
CA PRO A 66 -4.87 23.46 16.30
C PRO A 66 -4.00 22.95 15.14
N VAL A 67 -3.62 23.83 14.22
CA VAL A 67 -2.62 23.52 13.19
C VAL A 67 -1.28 23.10 13.82
N ALA A 68 -0.57 22.16 13.19
CA ALA A 68 0.63 21.52 13.75
C ALA A 68 1.67 22.52 14.29
N LYS A 69 1.97 23.58 13.52
CA LYS A 69 2.93 24.63 13.93
C LYS A 69 2.52 25.36 15.21
N LEU A 70 1.22 25.57 15.45
CA LEU A 70 0.73 26.18 16.68
C LEU A 70 0.79 25.17 17.82
N LEU A 71 0.36 23.93 17.58
CA LEU A 71 0.43 22.85 18.56
C LEU A 71 1.85 22.62 19.08
N ASP A 72 2.86 22.62 18.20
CA ASP A 72 4.27 22.50 18.59
C ASP A 72 4.73 23.63 19.51
N ARG A 73 4.27 24.86 19.26
CA ARG A 73 4.57 26.02 20.13
C ARG A 73 3.87 25.87 21.49
N MET A 74 2.62 25.41 21.49
CA MET A 74 1.85 25.15 22.70
C MET A 74 2.53 24.08 23.56
N ILE A 75 2.95 22.96 22.99
CA ILE A 75 3.67 21.88 23.70
C ILE A 75 4.96 22.41 24.33
N LYS A 76 5.80 23.12 23.55
CA LYS A 76 7.06 23.72 24.07
C LYS A 76 6.83 24.72 25.20
N THR A 77 5.71 25.45 25.18
CA THR A 77 5.38 26.39 26.25
C THR A 77 4.80 25.68 27.46
N ALA A 78 4.00 24.63 27.24
CA ALA A 78 3.40 23.82 28.30
C ALA A 78 4.44 23.19 29.21
N GLU A 79 5.58 22.73 28.67
CA GLU A 79 6.67 22.15 29.47
C GLU A 79 7.20 23.12 30.54
N LYS A 80 7.33 24.41 30.20
CA LYS A 80 7.72 25.46 31.16
C LYS A 80 6.55 25.81 32.08
N ALA A 81 5.34 25.89 31.56
CA ALA A 81 4.16 26.24 32.34
C ALA A 81 3.84 25.20 33.42
N VAL A 82 4.03 23.90 33.14
CA VAL A 82 3.87 22.80 34.11
C VAL A 82 4.87 22.94 35.27
N VAL A 83 6.13 23.28 34.98
CA VAL A 83 7.14 23.55 36.03
C VAL A 83 6.72 24.74 36.91
N ASN A 84 5.99 25.70 36.34
CA ASN A 84 5.45 26.86 37.05
C ASN A 84 4.07 26.61 37.70
N GLY A 85 3.62 25.35 37.77
CA GLY A 85 2.38 24.98 38.48
C GLY A 85 1.09 25.13 37.67
N ALA A 86 1.17 25.29 36.34
CA ALA A 86 -0.03 25.24 35.49
C ALA A 86 -0.72 23.87 35.60
N LYS A 87 -2.06 23.90 35.67
CA LYS A 87 -2.93 22.72 35.77
C LYS A 87 -3.90 22.58 34.60
N ALA A 88 -4.23 23.70 33.95
CA ALA A 88 -5.14 23.74 32.81
C ALA A 88 -4.67 24.77 31.79
N MET A 89 -5.34 24.80 30.63
CA MET A 89 -5.04 25.73 29.55
C MET A 89 -6.33 26.26 28.92
N LYS A 90 -6.38 27.56 28.61
CA LYS A 90 -7.45 28.19 27.83
C LYS A 90 -7.40 27.75 26.36
N ILE A 91 -8.56 27.60 25.72
CA ILE A 91 -8.65 27.24 24.31
C ILE A 91 -8.36 28.48 23.44
N LEU A 92 -7.09 28.65 23.07
CA LEU A 92 -6.60 29.85 22.35
C LEU A 92 -7.23 30.14 20.98
N HIS A 93 -7.84 29.15 20.36
CA HIS A 93 -8.44 29.28 19.03
C HIS A 93 -9.98 29.34 19.07
N ALA A 94 -10.59 29.25 20.26
CA ALA A 94 -12.02 29.39 20.46
C ALA A 94 -12.31 30.72 21.17
N THR A 95 -13.52 31.26 20.99
CA THR A 95 -13.98 32.48 21.68
C THR A 95 -14.45 32.21 23.12
N THR A 96 -14.11 31.06 23.70
CA THR A 96 -14.59 30.63 25.02
C THR A 96 -13.53 30.93 26.08
N ASP A 97 -13.98 31.24 27.29
CA ASP A 97 -13.11 31.34 28.48
C ASP A 97 -12.89 29.97 29.15
N GLU A 98 -13.33 28.89 28.51
CA GLU A 98 -13.18 27.54 29.02
C GLU A 98 -11.71 27.14 29.14
N THR A 99 -11.38 26.46 30.22
CA THR A 99 -10.07 25.85 30.45
C THR A 99 -10.19 24.34 30.38
N VAL A 100 -9.26 23.72 29.67
CA VAL A 100 -9.19 22.27 29.44
C VAL A 100 -7.96 21.67 30.13
N PRO A 101 -7.98 20.38 30.46
CA PRO A 101 -6.84 19.72 31.09
C PRO A 101 -5.59 19.73 30.20
N LEU A 102 -4.40 19.76 30.79
CA LEU A 102 -3.14 19.79 30.03
C LEU A 102 -2.88 18.55 29.16
N TRP A 103 -3.53 17.41 29.45
CA TRP A 103 -3.46 16.23 28.58
C TRP A 103 -4.11 16.46 27.20
N ILE A 104 -4.83 17.57 26.99
CA ILE A 104 -5.35 17.95 25.68
C ILE A 104 -4.24 18.08 24.62
N LEU A 105 -3.05 18.49 25.02
CA LEU A 105 -1.92 18.69 24.11
C LEU A 105 -1.40 17.37 23.51
N PRO A 106 -1.03 16.35 24.32
CA PRO A 106 -0.69 15.04 23.76
C PRO A 106 -1.89 14.37 23.07
N TYR A 107 -3.13 14.67 23.45
CA TYR A 107 -4.31 14.21 22.72
C TYR A 107 -4.35 14.78 21.30
N TRP A 108 -4.26 16.11 21.14
CA TRP A 108 -4.23 16.76 19.83
C TRP A 108 -3.06 16.32 18.96
N GLN A 109 -1.89 16.07 19.57
CA GLN A 109 -0.74 15.50 18.85
C GLN A 109 -1.06 14.08 18.35
N GLY A 110 -1.68 13.25 19.20
CA GLY A 110 -2.15 11.93 18.83
C GLY A 110 -3.21 11.96 17.73
N VAL A 111 -4.13 12.93 17.74
CA VAL A 111 -5.12 13.11 16.66
C VAL A 111 -4.44 13.45 15.34
N GLY A 112 -3.43 14.33 15.35
CA GLY A 112 -2.66 14.65 14.14
C GLY A 112 -2.03 13.40 13.52
N ALA A 113 -1.32 12.61 14.32
CA ALA A 113 -0.71 11.36 13.86
C ALA A 113 -1.76 10.34 13.38
N ALA A 114 -2.89 10.19 14.09
CA ALA A 114 -3.98 9.31 13.69
C ALA A 114 -4.61 9.75 12.36
N ARG A 115 -4.72 11.06 12.10
CA ARG A 115 -5.24 11.61 10.85
C ARG A 115 -4.32 11.29 9.68
N GLU A 116 -3.01 11.50 9.80
CA GLU A 116 -2.06 11.18 8.74
C GLU A 116 -2.17 9.71 8.31
N LYS A 117 -2.23 8.81 9.29
CA LYS A 117 -2.43 7.37 9.06
C LYS A 117 -3.78 7.07 8.41
N LYS A 118 -4.84 7.71 8.90
CA LYS A 118 -6.19 7.57 8.34
C LYS A 118 -6.24 8.04 6.89
N ASP A 119 -5.63 9.18 6.57
CA ASP A 119 -5.59 9.74 5.22
C ASP A 119 -4.83 8.84 4.25
N LEU A 120 -3.71 8.24 4.68
CA LEU A 120 -2.98 7.22 3.94
C LEU A 120 -3.89 6.03 3.58
N TRP A 121 -4.56 5.44 4.57
CA TRP A 121 -5.41 4.27 4.35
C TRP A 121 -6.71 4.60 3.60
N LEU A 122 -7.24 5.83 3.72
CA LEU A 122 -8.32 6.32 2.85
C LEU A 122 -7.86 6.46 1.40
N GLY A 123 -6.58 6.76 1.16
CA GLY A 123 -5.97 6.70 -0.17
C GLY A 123 -5.99 5.28 -0.74
N VAL A 124 -5.50 4.31 0.04
CA VAL A 124 -5.48 2.88 -0.30
C VAL A 124 -6.89 2.34 -0.56
N GLU A 125 -7.84 2.62 0.33
CA GLU A 125 -9.23 2.20 0.18
C GLU A 125 -9.86 2.79 -1.08
N ARG A 126 -9.67 4.09 -1.33
CA ARG A 126 -10.14 4.72 -2.57
C ARG A 126 -9.51 4.11 -3.81
N PHE A 127 -8.23 3.75 -3.77
CA PHE A 127 -7.54 3.09 -4.89
C PHE A 127 -8.13 1.70 -5.18
N LEU A 128 -8.32 0.87 -4.14
CA LEU A 128 -8.83 -0.49 -4.28
C LEU A 128 -10.34 -0.55 -4.54
N LEU A 129 -11.11 0.42 -4.03
CA LEU A 129 -12.56 0.55 -4.26
C LEU A 129 -12.90 1.45 -5.46
N ARG A 130 -12.00 1.66 -6.43
CA ARG A 130 -12.36 2.26 -7.74
C ARG A 130 -13.28 1.31 -8.54
N GLU A 131 -14.41 0.90 -7.97
CA GLU A 131 -15.43 0.00 -8.53
C GLU A 131 -16.18 0.62 -9.73
N HIS A 132 -15.94 1.90 -10.02
CA HIS A 132 -16.65 2.65 -11.04
C HIS A 132 -15.85 2.90 -12.32
N ASN A 133 -14.74 2.20 -12.55
CA ASN A 133 -14.10 2.25 -13.86
C ASN A 133 -14.71 1.18 -14.78
N PRO A 134 -15.40 1.56 -15.88
CA PRO A 134 -16.01 0.62 -16.84
C PRO A 134 -15.08 -0.50 -17.32
N TRP A 135 -13.77 -0.24 -17.30
CA TRP A 135 -12.72 -1.15 -17.72
C TRP A 135 -12.59 -2.43 -16.89
N THR A 136 -13.01 -2.44 -15.62
CA THR A 136 -12.95 -3.66 -14.79
C THR A 136 -13.88 -4.77 -15.27
N ARG A 137 -14.85 -4.46 -16.16
CA ARG A 137 -15.84 -5.41 -16.67
C ARG A 137 -15.42 -6.16 -17.95
N GLU A 138 -14.36 -5.74 -18.64
CA GLU A 138 -14.14 -6.12 -20.05
C GLU A 138 -13.02 -7.16 -20.30
N ARG A 139 -12.46 -7.82 -19.28
CA ARG A 139 -11.38 -8.81 -19.49
C ARG A 139 -11.79 -10.25 -19.18
N PRO A 140 -11.93 -11.12 -20.20
CA PRO A 140 -12.36 -12.52 -20.01
C PRO A 140 -11.27 -13.47 -19.45
N ALA A 141 -10.00 -13.04 -19.33
CA ALA A 141 -8.88 -13.93 -19.00
C ALA A 141 -8.18 -13.68 -17.65
N ARG A 142 -8.57 -12.64 -16.91
CA ARG A 142 -8.16 -12.45 -15.51
C ARG A 142 -9.41 -12.43 -14.66
N ALA A 143 -9.28 -12.82 -13.39
CA ALA A 143 -10.25 -12.44 -12.37
C ALA A 143 -10.70 -10.99 -12.60
N PRO A 144 -11.98 -10.65 -12.40
CA PRO A 144 -12.40 -9.26 -12.48
C PRO A 144 -11.42 -8.47 -11.60
N VAL A 145 -10.70 -7.50 -12.15
CA VAL A 145 -9.66 -6.76 -11.41
C VAL A 145 -10.23 -6.20 -10.08
N ALA A 146 -11.52 -5.87 -10.08
CA ALA A 146 -12.30 -5.52 -8.90
C ALA A 146 -12.29 -6.59 -7.80
N ALA A 147 -12.37 -7.88 -8.14
CA ALA A 147 -12.29 -8.98 -7.18
C ALA A 147 -10.90 -9.08 -6.53
N VAL A 148 -9.83 -8.90 -7.30
CA VAL A 148 -8.45 -8.86 -6.77
C VAL A 148 -8.27 -7.67 -5.83
N MET A 149 -8.69 -6.48 -6.25
CA MET A 149 -8.60 -5.26 -5.43
C MET A 149 -9.40 -5.38 -4.13
N ARG A 150 -10.64 -5.89 -4.22
CA ARG A 150 -11.50 -6.14 -3.07
C ARG A 150 -10.89 -7.18 -2.13
N ALA A 151 -10.34 -8.29 -2.66
CA ALA A 151 -9.67 -9.30 -1.85
C ALA A 151 -8.45 -8.74 -1.10
N ALA A 152 -7.64 -7.90 -1.75
CA ALA A 152 -6.50 -7.24 -1.11
C ALA A 152 -6.97 -6.35 0.06
N LEU A 153 -8.05 -5.59 -0.13
CA LEU A 153 -8.63 -4.73 0.90
C LEU A 153 -9.15 -5.52 2.10
N GLU A 154 -9.88 -6.62 1.84
CA GLU A 154 -10.40 -7.52 2.89
C GLU A 154 -9.28 -8.17 3.72
N LEU A 155 -8.12 -8.45 3.10
CA LEU A 155 -6.95 -8.95 3.81
C LEU A 155 -6.21 -7.86 4.61
N LEU A 156 -6.30 -6.59 4.20
CA LEU A 156 -5.70 -5.46 4.90
C LEU A 156 -6.53 -5.00 6.10
N TYR A 157 -7.85 -4.93 5.98
CA TYR A 157 -8.75 -4.43 7.04
C TYR A 157 -8.53 -4.98 8.45
N PRO A 158 -8.29 -6.29 8.67
CA PRO A 158 -8.06 -6.84 10.00
C PRO A 158 -6.63 -6.61 10.53
N ARG A 159 -5.70 -6.11 9.71
CA ARG A 159 -4.29 -5.91 10.07
C ARG A 159 -4.10 -4.62 10.83
N ARG A 160 -3.02 -4.53 11.62
CA ARG A 160 -2.55 -3.25 12.16
C ARG A 160 -1.54 -2.65 11.20
N GLU A 161 -1.49 -1.33 11.13
CA GLU A 161 -0.52 -0.62 10.29
C GLU A 161 0.94 -0.90 10.69
N ASP A 162 1.20 -0.97 11.99
CA ASP A 162 2.51 -1.23 12.58
C ASP A 162 2.82 -2.73 12.72
N GLU A 163 1.91 -3.60 12.27
CA GLU A 163 2.15 -5.03 12.24
C GLU A 163 3.29 -5.34 11.26
N MET A 164 4.20 -6.23 11.65
CA MET A 164 5.32 -6.62 10.82
C MET A 164 4.91 -7.69 9.81
N LEU A 165 5.18 -7.43 8.52
CA LEU A 165 5.07 -8.39 7.43
C LEU A 165 6.05 -9.55 7.67
N GLN A 166 5.51 -10.74 7.88
CA GLN A 166 6.23 -12.01 8.02
C GLN A 166 6.38 -12.68 6.64
N GLY A 167 7.09 -13.81 6.58
CA GLY A 167 7.28 -14.60 5.35
C GLY A 167 8.38 -14.08 4.41
N PHE A 168 8.83 -12.84 4.56
CA PHE A 168 9.92 -12.27 3.75
C PHE A 168 11.23 -12.10 4.55
N PRO A 169 12.41 -12.11 3.89
CA PRO A 169 13.70 -12.00 4.58
C PRO A 169 13.92 -10.68 5.34
N ASP A 170 13.24 -9.60 4.94
CA ASP A 170 13.28 -8.28 5.57
C ASP A 170 11.87 -7.86 5.99
N PRO A 171 11.42 -8.25 7.21
CA PRO A 171 10.14 -7.85 7.76
C PRO A 171 10.01 -6.32 7.86
N GLN A 172 8.90 -5.79 7.37
CA GLN A 172 8.59 -4.36 7.44
C GLN A 172 7.13 -4.14 7.85
N PRO A 173 6.77 -2.96 8.40
CA PRO A 173 5.39 -2.67 8.78
C PRO A 173 4.40 -2.76 7.60
N ILE A 174 3.19 -3.28 7.83
CA ILE A 174 2.08 -3.37 6.85
C ILE A 174 1.79 -2.01 6.21
N GLY A 175 1.95 -0.90 6.95
CA GLY A 175 1.82 0.46 6.42
C GLY A 175 2.65 0.73 5.17
N ARG A 176 3.81 0.06 4.99
CA ARG A 176 4.64 0.21 3.79
C ARG A 176 4.00 -0.37 2.53
N LEU A 177 3.09 -1.34 2.66
CA LEU A 177 2.38 -1.92 1.51
C LEU A 177 1.42 -0.93 0.83
N SER A 178 1.06 0.17 1.49
CA SER A 178 0.22 1.23 0.92
C SER A 178 0.76 1.75 -0.41
N THR A 179 2.08 1.76 -0.61
CA THR A 179 2.73 2.14 -1.87
C THR A 179 2.22 1.33 -3.07
N PHE A 180 1.94 0.02 -2.89
CA PHE A 180 1.36 -0.78 -3.96
C PHE A 180 -0.05 -0.32 -4.33
N ALA A 181 -0.85 0.17 -3.37
CA ALA A 181 -2.19 0.71 -3.62
C ALA A 181 -2.19 2.25 -3.74
N SER A 182 -1.18 2.79 -4.43
CA SER A 182 -1.00 4.23 -4.66
C SER A 182 -0.33 4.48 -6.01
N GLU A 183 -0.15 5.76 -6.33
CA GLU A 183 0.60 6.25 -7.50
C GLU A 183 2.05 6.62 -7.11
N ASP A 184 2.53 6.14 -5.95
CA ASP A 184 3.89 6.36 -5.49
C ASP A 184 4.89 5.40 -6.14
N TRP A 185 6.14 5.84 -6.11
CA TRP A 185 7.29 5.09 -6.61
C TRP A 185 7.62 3.92 -5.70
N LEU A 186 7.90 2.77 -6.32
CA LEU A 186 8.37 1.61 -5.57
C LEU A 186 9.81 1.85 -5.09
N SER A 187 10.07 1.47 -3.83
CA SER A 187 11.43 1.42 -3.28
C SER A 187 12.09 0.06 -3.54
N THR A 188 13.38 -0.07 -3.21
CA THR A 188 14.12 -1.36 -3.29
C THR A 188 13.40 -2.47 -2.54
N TRP A 189 12.85 -2.18 -1.36
CA TRP A 189 12.11 -3.16 -0.57
C TRP A 189 10.89 -3.71 -1.32
N HIS A 190 10.12 -2.85 -2.00
CA HIS A 190 8.98 -3.28 -2.82
C HIS A 190 9.41 -4.14 -4.01
N MET A 191 10.55 -3.82 -4.63
CA MET A 191 11.12 -4.65 -5.70
C MET A 191 11.58 -6.00 -5.17
N ASP A 192 12.20 -6.05 -3.99
CA ASP A 192 12.62 -7.30 -3.35
C ASP A 192 11.44 -8.20 -2.97
N LEU A 193 10.28 -7.63 -2.58
CA LEU A 193 9.05 -8.41 -2.40
C LEU A 193 8.60 -9.07 -3.72
N GLN A 194 8.59 -8.33 -4.83
CA GLN A 194 8.23 -8.88 -6.15
C GLN A 194 9.21 -9.99 -6.58
N LEU A 195 10.50 -9.79 -6.35
CA LEU A 195 11.55 -10.78 -6.65
C LEU A 195 11.47 -12.01 -5.74
N ALA A 196 11.06 -11.84 -4.48
CA ALA A 196 10.80 -12.96 -3.57
C ALA A 196 9.61 -13.81 -4.02
N LEU A 197 8.51 -13.17 -4.45
CA LEU A 197 7.36 -13.87 -5.02
C LEU A 197 7.75 -14.66 -6.27
N LEU A 198 8.55 -14.07 -7.18
CA LEU A 198 9.07 -14.75 -8.36
C LEU A 198 9.95 -15.95 -7.98
N ARG A 199 10.83 -15.80 -6.98
CA ARG A 199 11.71 -16.89 -6.52
C ARG A 199 10.92 -18.09 -6.01
N GLU A 200 9.89 -17.85 -5.20
CA GLU A 200 9.01 -18.91 -4.70
C GLU A 200 8.27 -19.60 -5.85
N GLU A 201 7.80 -18.82 -6.82
CA GLU A 201 7.12 -19.36 -7.99
C GLU A 201 8.02 -20.25 -8.86
N LEU A 202 9.23 -19.80 -9.16
CA LEU A 202 10.21 -20.59 -9.91
C LEU A 202 10.58 -21.87 -9.16
N ALA A 203 10.70 -21.80 -7.83
CA ALA A 203 10.91 -22.97 -7.00
C ALA A 203 9.73 -23.95 -7.08
N ARG A 204 8.48 -23.45 -7.05
CA ARG A 204 7.27 -24.27 -7.18
C ARG A 204 7.11 -24.89 -8.57
N SER A 205 7.58 -24.22 -9.62
CA SER A 205 7.55 -24.75 -10.98
C SER A 205 8.71 -25.70 -11.30
N GLY A 206 9.60 -25.98 -10.34
CA GLY A 206 10.79 -26.80 -10.53
C GLY A 206 11.91 -26.11 -11.33
N ASN A 207 11.80 -24.81 -11.59
CA ASN A 207 12.82 -24.04 -12.30
C ASN A 207 13.89 -23.55 -11.31
N HIS A 208 14.76 -24.47 -10.91
CA HIS A 208 15.84 -24.20 -9.95
C HIS A 208 17.10 -23.62 -10.61
N GLU A 209 17.11 -23.48 -11.94
CA GLU A 209 18.26 -23.01 -12.71
C GLU A 209 18.39 -21.48 -12.72
N VAL A 210 17.45 -20.76 -12.10
CA VAL A 210 17.44 -19.29 -12.06
C VAL A 210 17.70 -18.78 -10.65
N HIS A 211 18.79 -18.02 -10.48
CA HIS A 211 19.01 -17.23 -9.28
C HIS A 211 18.31 -15.88 -9.38
N VAL A 212 17.27 -15.68 -8.58
CA VAL A 212 16.63 -14.35 -8.45
C VAL A 212 17.35 -13.56 -7.34
N ALA A 213 18.16 -12.57 -7.71
CA ALA A 213 18.90 -11.72 -6.77
C ALA A 213 18.02 -10.59 -6.21
N SER A 214 18.50 -9.90 -5.17
CA SER A 214 17.87 -8.67 -4.68
C SER A 214 18.07 -7.51 -5.67
N ALA A 215 17.11 -6.59 -5.71
CA ALA A 215 17.17 -5.34 -6.45
C ALA A 215 18.33 -4.43 -5.98
N TYR A 216 18.83 -4.61 -4.75
CA TYR A 216 20.01 -3.90 -4.25
C TYR A 216 21.31 -4.39 -4.89
N MET A 217 21.33 -5.59 -5.50
CA MET A 217 22.53 -6.20 -6.06
C MET A 217 23.23 -5.30 -7.08
N TYR A 218 22.48 -4.58 -7.92
CA TYR A 218 23.09 -3.69 -8.91
C TYR A 218 23.89 -2.55 -8.28
N LYS A 219 23.44 -2.00 -7.13
CA LYS A 219 24.22 -0.98 -6.39
C LYS A 219 25.54 -1.55 -5.88
N CYS A 220 25.54 -2.80 -5.43
CA CYS A 220 26.77 -3.48 -5.04
C CYS A 220 27.70 -3.71 -6.24
N ILE A 221 27.17 -4.07 -7.42
CA ILE A 221 27.97 -4.20 -8.65
C ILE A 221 28.57 -2.85 -9.06
N ILE A 222 27.82 -1.74 -8.97
CA ILE A 222 28.37 -0.40 -9.21
C ILE A 222 29.51 -0.08 -8.24
N ALA A 223 29.35 -0.39 -6.95
CA ALA A 223 30.40 -0.17 -5.96
C ALA A 223 31.66 -0.96 -6.30
N ALA A 224 31.50 -2.23 -6.68
CA ALA A 224 32.60 -3.09 -7.14
C ALA A 224 33.25 -2.56 -8.43
N PHE A 225 32.48 -2.07 -9.39
CA PHE A 225 33.00 -1.49 -10.64
C PHE A 225 33.86 -0.24 -10.39
N LYS A 226 33.45 0.61 -9.44
CA LYS A 226 34.22 1.79 -9.03
C LYS A 226 35.53 1.43 -8.34
N ASP A 227 35.61 0.23 -7.76
CA ASP A 227 36.78 -0.32 -7.06
C ASP A 227 37.31 -1.58 -7.77
N LYS A 228 37.24 -1.60 -9.11
CA LYS A 228 37.53 -2.79 -9.92
C LYS A 228 38.95 -3.36 -9.76
N GLU A 229 39.90 -2.54 -9.31
CA GLU A 229 41.29 -2.96 -9.05
C GLU A 229 41.41 -3.86 -7.81
N ARG A 230 40.42 -3.79 -6.90
CA ARG A 230 40.33 -4.59 -5.68
C ARG A 230 39.14 -5.54 -5.70
N TYR A 231 38.63 -5.85 -6.89
CA TYR A 231 37.47 -6.70 -7.02
C TYR A 231 37.81 -8.17 -6.73
N ASP A 232 37.60 -8.58 -5.48
CA ASP A 232 37.78 -9.93 -4.98
C ASP A 232 36.72 -10.30 -3.91
N GLU A 233 36.78 -11.53 -3.38
CA GLU A 233 35.84 -11.97 -2.33
C GLU A 233 36.02 -11.21 -1.00
N ALA A 234 37.22 -10.72 -0.68
CA ALA A 234 37.50 -10.06 0.59
C ALA A 234 36.86 -8.66 0.66
N HIS A 235 36.86 -7.93 -0.46
CA HIS A 235 36.35 -6.56 -0.53
C HIS A 235 34.88 -6.49 -0.98
N HIS A 236 34.46 -7.40 -1.86
CA HIS A 236 33.15 -7.36 -2.53
C HIS A 236 32.38 -8.68 -2.40
N GLN A 237 32.44 -9.29 -1.21
CA GLN A 237 31.98 -10.65 -0.89
C GLN A 237 30.63 -11.03 -1.53
N ALA A 238 29.58 -10.22 -1.34
CA ALA A 238 28.23 -10.58 -1.80
C ALA A 238 28.14 -10.72 -3.33
N VAL A 239 28.72 -9.76 -4.06
CA VAL A 239 28.68 -9.72 -5.53
C VAL A 239 29.66 -10.73 -6.12
N PHE A 240 30.84 -10.88 -5.52
CA PHE A 240 31.82 -11.87 -5.93
C PHE A 240 31.27 -13.29 -5.79
N ARG A 241 30.70 -13.63 -4.61
CA ARG A 241 30.07 -14.93 -4.37
C ARG A 241 28.90 -15.21 -5.29
N LEU A 242 28.12 -14.18 -5.63
CA LEU A 242 27.06 -14.34 -6.63
C LEU A 242 27.66 -14.77 -7.96
N GLY A 243 28.64 -14.02 -8.48
CA GLY A 243 29.30 -14.34 -9.75
C GLY A 243 29.89 -15.75 -9.76
N THR A 244 30.66 -16.10 -8.72
CA THR A 244 31.22 -17.46 -8.54
C THR A 244 30.13 -18.53 -8.53
N ARG A 245 29.01 -18.29 -7.84
CA ARG A 245 27.89 -19.23 -7.79
C ARG A 245 27.26 -19.45 -9.16
N LEU A 246 27.04 -18.38 -9.94
CA LEU A 246 26.49 -18.50 -11.31
C LEU A 246 27.39 -19.34 -12.21
N VAL A 247 28.72 -19.22 -12.05
CA VAL A 247 29.70 -20.05 -12.77
C VAL A 247 29.63 -21.50 -12.34
N LEU A 248 29.77 -21.77 -11.03
CA LEU A 248 29.87 -23.12 -10.49
C LEU A 248 28.58 -23.93 -10.65
N GLN A 249 27.43 -23.30 -10.49
CA GLN A 249 26.13 -23.96 -10.51
C GLN A 249 25.42 -23.85 -11.86
N SER A 250 26.04 -23.17 -12.84
CA SER A 250 25.44 -22.94 -14.17
C SER A 250 24.05 -22.31 -14.12
N LEU A 251 23.87 -21.35 -13.19
CA LEU A 251 22.60 -20.66 -13.01
C LEU A 251 22.48 -19.45 -13.95
N ASP A 252 21.26 -19.19 -14.37
CA ASP A 252 20.83 -17.90 -14.89
C ASP A 252 20.63 -16.90 -13.74
N LEU A 253 20.65 -15.60 -14.05
CA LEU A 253 20.42 -14.53 -13.08
C LEU A 253 19.21 -13.71 -13.48
N ALA A 254 18.31 -13.44 -12.55
CA ALA A 254 17.22 -12.48 -12.70
C ALA A 254 17.31 -11.41 -11.61
N SER A 255 17.09 -10.13 -11.94
CA SER A 255 16.96 -9.08 -10.93
C SER A 255 16.29 -7.81 -11.47
N ALA A 256 16.19 -6.82 -10.60
CA ALA A 256 15.88 -5.44 -10.92
C ALA A 256 17.10 -4.52 -10.64
N ALA A 257 17.13 -3.37 -11.29
CA ALA A 257 18.12 -2.34 -11.05
C ALA A 257 17.43 -0.97 -11.00
N ASN A 258 17.83 -0.15 -10.03
CA ASN A 258 17.48 1.26 -10.03
C ASN A 258 18.61 2.04 -10.72
N VAL A 259 18.34 2.57 -11.91
CA VAL A 259 19.28 3.41 -12.66
C VAL A 259 19.02 4.87 -12.33
N ASP A 260 20.10 5.65 -12.17
CA ASP A 260 20.09 7.07 -11.81
C ASP A 260 19.29 7.44 -10.54
N ASP A 261 19.07 6.47 -9.65
CA ASP A 261 18.24 6.59 -8.45
C ASP A 261 16.80 7.07 -8.74
N ASN A 262 16.36 6.96 -10.00
CA ASN A 262 15.09 7.50 -10.46
C ASN A 262 14.39 6.61 -11.53
N HIS A 263 14.81 5.38 -11.75
CA HIS A 263 14.10 4.53 -12.70
C HIS A 263 14.36 3.05 -12.46
N TRP A 264 13.30 2.24 -12.46
CA TRP A 264 13.43 0.80 -12.32
C TRP A 264 13.44 0.12 -13.68
N ILE A 265 14.46 -0.71 -13.87
CA ILE A 265 14.56 -1.67 -14.97
C ILE A 265 14.64 -3.08 -14.39
N VAL A 266 14.35 -4.08 -15.22
CA VAL A 266 14.58 -5.49 -14.90
C VAL A 266 15.54 -6.09 -15.90
N PHE A 267 16.25 -7.14 -15.50
CA PHE A 267 17.14 -7.85 -16.40
C PHE A 267 17.22 -9.33 -16.07
N ALA A 268 17.54 -10.11 -17.09
CA ALA A 268 17.85 -11.52 -16.97
C ALA A 268 19.15 -11.84 -17.75
N ILE A 269 20.07 -12.58 -17.14
CA ILE A 269 21.27 -13.10 -17.79
C ILE A 269 21.03 -14.58 -18.03
N MET A 270 20.77 -14.94 -19.29
CA MET A 270 20.52 -16.31 -19.73
C MET A 270 21.85 -16.90 -20.22
N ARG A 271 22.48 -17.70 -19.37
CA ARG A 271 23.81 -18.25 -19.61
C ARG A 271 23.81 -19.25 -20.76
N GLY A 272 22.77 -20.07 -20.86
CA GLY A 272 22.61 -21.03 -21.96
C GLY A 272 22.58 -20.34 -23.33
N GLU A 273 21.86 -19.22 -23.41
CA GLU A 273 21.68 -18.43 -24.64
C GLU A 273 22.78 -17.38 -24.85
N LYS A 274 23.66 -17.18 -23.86
CA LYS A 274 24.63 -16.07 -23.82
C LYS A 274 23.98 -14.72 -24.12
N THR A 275 22.79 -14.49 -23.55
CA THR A 275 21.98 -13.30 -23.80
C THR A 275 21.64 -12.58 -22.50
N VAL A 276 21.82 -11.26 -22.48
CA VAL A 276 21.30 -10.37 -21.44
C VAL A 276 20.01 -9.75 -21.95
N TYR A 277 18.90 -10.13 -21.33
CA TYR A 277 17.60 -9.52 -21.58
C TYR A 277 17.43 -8.29 -20.70
N TYR A 278 17.11 -7.15 -21.31
CA TYR A 278 16.90 -5.87 -20.66
C TYR A 278 15.43 -5.45 -20.80
N GLY A 279 14.75 -5.25 -19.68
CA GLY A 279 13.36 -4.81 -19.61
C GLY A 279 13.24 -3.40 -19.05
N ASP A 280 12.75 -2.48 -19.88
CA ASP A 280 12.49 -1.10 -19.52
C ASP A 280 11.11 -0.67 -20.02
N ALA A 281 10.23 -0.32 -19.07
CA ALA A 281 8.87 0.07 -19.37
C ALA A 281 8.77 1.43 -20.09
N THR A 282 9.79 2.29 -20.04
CA THR A 282 9.82 3.56 -20.79
C THR A 282 10.19 3.36 -22.27
N ALA A 283 10.58 2.14 -22.64
CA ALA A 283 11.07 1.77 -23.98
C ALA A 283 12.30 2.58 -24.44
N ALA A 284 13.08 3.12 -23.50
CA ALA A 284 14.32 3.81 -23.79
C ALA A 284 15.38 2.89 -24.42
N ALA A 285 16.43 3.50 -24.96
CA ALA A 285 17.65 2.75 -25.31
C ALA A 285 18.26 2.12 -24.06
N PHE A 286 19.13 1.12 -24.23
CA PHE A 286 19.83 0.53 -23.09
C PHE A 286 20.60 1.61 -22.33
N HIS A 287 20.40 1.68 -21.01
CA HIS A 287 21.08 2.66 -20.18
C HIS A 287 22.61 2.47 -20.27
N PRO A 288 23.40 3.45 -20.79
CA PRO A 288 24.81 3.21 -21.14
C PRO A 288 25.67 2.80 -19.96
N GLN A 289 25.48 3.43 -18.80
CA GLN A 289 26.21 3.06 -17.58
C GLN A 289 25.84 1.67 -17.08
N PHE A 290 24.56 1.27 -17.24
CA PHE A 290 24.13 -0.08 -16.87
C PHE A 290 24.84 -1.12 -17.73
N VAL A 291 24.83 -0.94 -19.06
CA VAL A 291 25.50 -1.84 -20.00
C VAL A 291 27.00 -1.94 -19.70
N LEU A 292 27.67 -0.80 -19.50
CA LEU A 292 29.10 -0.76 -19.20
C LEU A 292 29.45 -1.54 -17.92
N VAL A 293 28.72 -1.29 -16.84
CA VAL A 293 28.94 -1.94 -15.53
C VAL A 293 28.65 -3.43 -15.60
N MET A 294 27.55 -3.81 -16.25
CA MET A 294 27.16 -5.22 -16.37
C MET A 294 28.09 -6.01 -17.28
N ASN A 295 28.54 -5.45 -18.41
CA ASN A 295 29.52 -6.11 -19.28
C ASN A 295 30.82 -6.40 -18.53
N TRP A 296 31.35 -5.42 -17.78
CA TRP A 296 32.54 -5.64 -16.95
C TRP A 296 32.36 -6.80 -15.97
N TRP A 297 31.22 -6.83 -15.25
CA TRP A 297 30.96 -7.87 -14.26
C TRP A 297 30.75 -9.25 -14.88
N ILE A 298 30.06 -9.30 -16.02
CA ILE A 298 29.85 -10.52 -16.81
C ILE A 298 31.19 -11.04 -17.36
N ASP A 299 32.01 -10.18 -17.95
CA ASP A 299 33.30 -10.55 -18.51
C ASP A 299 34.21 -11.13 -17.42
N PHE A 300 34.21 -10.52 -16.24
CA PHE A 300 35.03 -10.97 -15.10
C PHE A 300 34.66 -12.40 -14.64
N HIS A 301 33.38 -12.72 -14.50
CA HIS A 301 32.95 -14.01 -13.95
C HIS A 301 32.69 -15.08 -15.00
N LEU A 302 32.06 -14.69 -16.11
CA LEU A 302 31.55 -15.64 -17.10
C LEU A 302 32.51 -15.83 -18.27
N ALA A 303 33.52 -14.96 -18.43
CA ALA A 303 34.57 -15.00 -19.45
C ALA A 303 34.04 -15.30 -20.87
N ARG A 304 32.90 -14.69 -21.20
CA ARG A 304 32.14 -14.96 -22.44
C ARG A 304 31.52 -13.67 -22.94
N GLU A 305 31.48 -13.54 -24.27
CA GLU A 305 30.70 -12.50 -24.91
C GLU A 305 29.21 -12.82 -24.76
N PHE A 306 28.45 -11.86 -24.24
CA PHE A 306 26.99 -11.89 -24.18
C PHE A 306 26.42 -10.87 -25.16
N VAL A 307 25.32 -11.25 -25.81
CA VAL A 307 24.54 -10.31 -26.64
C VAL A 307 23.43 -9.68 -25.81
N TRP A 308 23.09 -8.43 -26.12
CA TRP A 308 22.00 -7.72 -25.46
C TRP A 308 20.73 -7.86 -26.27
N SER A 309 19.63 -8.21 -25.59
CA SER A 309 18.30 -8.32 -26.16
C SER A 309 17.28 -7.56 -25.31
N ARG A 310 16.12 -7.25 -25.90
CA ARG A 310 15.01 -6.60 -25.18
C ARG A 310 14.08 -7.66 -24.61
N MET A 311 13.77 -7.53 -23.33
CA MET A 311 12.66 -8.24 -22.70
C MET A 311 11.34 -7.59 -23.15
N MET A 312 10.31 -8.39 -23.36
CA MET A 312 8.98 -7.82 -23.61
C MET A 312 8.45 -7.18 -22.32
N VAL A 313 8.15 -5.89 -22.37
CA VAL A 313 7.63 -5.11 -21.24
C VAL A 313 6.46 -4.27 -21.73
N THR A 314 5.42 -4.12 -20.91
CA THR A 314 4.39 -3.11 -21.15
C THR A 314 4.99 -1.72 -21.15
N LYS A 315 4.71 -0.94 -22.20
CA LYS A 315 5.08 0.47 -22.22
C LYS A 315 4.33 1.26 -21.13
N GLN A 316 5.10 1.90 -20.26
CA GLN A 316 4.62 2.83 -19.25
C GLN A 316 4.08 4.10 -19.88
N VAL A 317 3.03 4.66 -19.26
CA VAL A 317 2.37 5.90 -19.70
C VAL A 317 2.27 6.95 -18.57
N ASP A 318 2.87 6.68 -17.42
CA ASP A 318 2.92 7.54 -16.23
C ASP A 318 4.38 7.71 -15.76
N GLY A 319 4.60 8.39 -14.63
CA GLY A 319 5.94 8.64 -14.09
C GLY A 319 6.42 7.67 -13.01
N PHE A 320 5.65 6.66 -12.61
CA PHE A 320 5.89 5.89 -11.37
C PHE A 320 5.69 4.37 -11.48
N SER A 321 5.14 3.86 -12.58
CA SER A 321 4.84 2.44 -12.79
C SER A 321 5.99 1.61 -13.34
N CYS A 322 7.19 2.16 -13.55
CA CYS A 322 8.35 1.41 -14.06
C CYS A 322 8.65 0.15 -13.23
N GLY A 323 8.61 0.26 -11.90
CA GLY A 323 8.88 -0.87 -11.00
C GLY A 323 7.81 -1.98 -11.06
N ILE A 324 6.52 -1.63 -11.16
CA ILE A 324 5.46 -2.64 -11.23
C ILE A 324 5.42 -3.32 -12.60
N LEU A 325 5.61 -2.56 -13.68
CA LEU A 325 5.63 -3.08 -15.04
C LEU A 325 6.88 -3.91 -15.31
N GLY A 326 8.04 -3.51 -14.78
CA GLY A 326 9.26 -4.31 -14.80
C GLY A 326 9.09 -5.64 -14.08
N GLY A 327 8.55 -5.62 -12.85
CA GLY A 327 8.27 -6.86 -12.10
C GLY A 327 7.27 -7.79 -12.80
N ASN A 328 6.25 -7.25 -13.45
CA ASN A 328 5.32 -8.01 -14.31
C ASN A 328 6.02 -8.62 -15.53
N ALA A 329 6.88 -7.86 -16.21
CA ALA A 329 7.65 -8.37 -17.35
C ALA A 329 8.60 -9.50 -16.97
N LEU A 330 9.26 -9.41 -15.81
CA LEU A 330 10.14 -10.49 -15.35
C LEU A 330 9.35 -11.77 -15.05
N ARG A 331 8.16 -11.67 -14.45
CA ARG A 331 7.24 -12.81 -14.28
C ARG A 331 6.75 -13.36 -15.62
N HIS A 332 6.37 -12.49 -16.56
CA HIS A 332 6.00 -12.89 -17.92
C HIS A 332 7.13 -13.62 -18.64
N PHE A 333 8.36 -13.14 -18.49
CA PHE A 333 9.53 -13.73 -19.13
C PHE A 333 9.75 -15.19 -18.71
N TYR A 334 9.61 -15.50 -17.43
CA TYR A 334 9.84 -16.87 -16.94
C TYR A 334 8.62 -17.78 -16.95
N ALA A 335 7.41 -17.24 -16.79
CA ALA A 335 6.18 -18.02 -16.65
C ALA A 335 5.17 -17.78 -17.79
N GLY A 336 5.54 -16.98 -18.79
CA GLY A 336 4.81 -16.82 -20.04
C GLY A 336 3.37 -16.36 -19.85
N GLN A 337 2.43 -17.14 -20.42
CA GLN A 337 1.01 -16.82 -20.43
C GLN A 337 0.34 -16.85 -19.05
N ALA A 338 0.97 -17.48 -18.04
CA ALA A 338 0.48 -17.41 -16.67
C ALA A 338 0.52 -15.94 -16.17
N TYR A 339 1.50 -15.17 -16.62
CA TYR A 339 1.68 -13.76 -16.28
C TYR A 339 1.58 -12.92 -17.53
N PRO A 340 0.37 -12.70 -18.08
CA PRO A 340 0.25 -11.85 -19.25
C PRO A 340 0.74 -10.45 -18.89
N LEU A 341 1.41 -9.80 -19.85
CA LEU A 341 1.85 -8.42 -19.68
C LEU A 341 0.67 -7.51 -19.32
N ALA A 342 0.90 -6.57 -18.42
CA ALA A 342 -0.11 -5.61 -17.98
C ALA A 342 -0.57 -4.77 -19.17
N ILE A 343 -1.76 -5.03 -19.70
CA ILE A 343 -2.31 -4.26 -20.84
C ILE A 343 -3.17 -3.10 -20.36
N GLY A 344 -3.28 -2.01 -21.14
CA GLY A 344 -4.19 -0.88 -20.86
C GLY A 344 -3.56 0.34 -20.18
N GLY A 345 -2.24 0.54 -20.33
CA GLY A 345 -1.53 1.70 -19.78
C GLY A 345 -1.60 1.75 -18.25
N ALA A 346 -1.88 2.94 -17.70
CA ALA A 346 -1.97 3.16 -16.25
C ALA A 346 -2.94 2.20 -15.54
N ARG A 347 -4.06 1.86 -16.18
CA ARG A 347 -5.03 0.91 -15.59
C ARG A 347 -4.48 -0.51 -15.49
N GLY A 348 -3.66 -0.91 -16.46
CA GLY A 348 -2.94 -2.17 -16.42
C GLY A 348 -1.95 -2.20 -15.26
N ALA A 349 -1.22 -1.09 -15.05
CA ALA A 349 -0.30 -0.94 -13.93
C ALA A 349 -1.04 -0.97 -12.58
N ASP A 350 -2.18 -0.29 -12.44
CA ASP A 350 -3.02 -0.31 -11.23
C ASP A 350 -3.52 -1.72 -10.89
N ALA A 351 -3.96 -2.47 -11.91
CA ALA A 351 -4.39 -3.85 -11.74
C ALA A 351 -3.23 -4.74 -11.27
N GLU A 352 -2.04 -4.51 -11.81
CA GLU A 352 -0.84 -5.26 -11.44
C GLU A 352 -0.34 -4.91 -10.03
N ARG A 353 -0.46 -3.65 -9.65
CA ARG A 353 -0.23 -3.13 -8.29
C ARG A 353 -1.10 -3.87 -7.28
N ALA A 354 -2.40 -3.99 -7.56
CA ALA A 354 -3.34 -4.73 -6.71
C ALA A 354 -3.04 -6.24 -6.67
N ASP A 355 -2.66 -6.85 -7.80
CA ASP A 355 -2.27 -8.25 -7.88
C ASP A 355 -1.04 -8.55 -7.01
N VAL A 356 0.02 -7.74 -7.13
CA VAL A 356 1.23 -7.89 -6.32
C VAL A 356 0.91 -7.70 -4.83
N LEU A 357 0.13 -6.68 -4.48
CA LEU A 357 -0.31 -6.45 -3.09
C LEU A 357 -1.04 -7.68 -2.53
N LEU A 358 -2.00 -8.23 -3.27
CA LEU A 358 -2.74 -9.43 -2.86
C LEU A 358 -1.79 -10.61 -2.65
N ARG A 359 -0.84 -10.84 -3.56
CA ARG A 359 0.14 -11.93 -3.45
C ARG A 359 1.05 -11.78 -2.25
N VAL A 360 1.52 -10.56 -1.95
CA VAL A 360 2.30 -10.27 -0.75
C VAL A 360 1.50 -10.60 0.51
N LEU A 361 0.22 -10.18 0.58
CA LEU A 361 -0.66 -10.46 1.72
C LEU A 361 -0.97 -11.96 1.89
N LEU A 362 -1.08 -12.69 0.78
CA LEU A 362 -1.28 -14.15 0.80
C LEU A 362 -0.02 -14.92 1.22
N HIS A 363 1.16 -14.38 0.93
CA HIS A 363 2.46 -14.96 1.30
C HIS A 363 2.82 -14.70 2.77
N ASP A 364 2.46 -13.51 3.28
CA ASP A 364 2.83 -12.99 4.60
C ASP A 364 2.58 -13.96 5.78
N ARG A 365 1.52 -14.75 5.74
CA ARG A 365 1.29 -15.79 6.75
C ARG A 365 0.87 -17.08 6.08
N PRO A 366 1.22 -18.25 6.65
CA PRO A 366 0.68 -19.51 6.18
C PRO A 366 -0.84 -19.39 6.20
N ILE A 367 -1.41 -19.52 4.99
CA ILE A 367 -2.84 -19.48 4.65
C ILE A 367 -3.72 -20.10 5.74
N PHE A 368 -3.26 -21.18 6.38
CA PHE A 368 -3.96 -21.83 7.49
C PHE A 368 -4.37 -20.89 8.63
N SER A 369 -3.53 -19.93 9.02
CA SER A 369 -3.84 -18.97 10.10
C SER A 369 -4.89 -17.92 9.67
N ILE A 370 -4.85 -17.53 8.39
CA ILE A 370 -5.79 -16.59 7.77
C ILE A 370 -7.15 -17.29 7.60
N LEU A 371 -7.17 -18.50 7.04
CA LEU A 371 -8.39 -19.29 6.87
C LEU A 371 -9.04 -19.61 8.22
N THR A 372 -8.27 -20.00 9.25
CA THR A 372 -8.87 -20.23 10.58
C THR A 372 -9.45 -18.97 11.20
N SER A 373 -8.82 -17.80 10.99
CA SER A 373 -9.34 -16.52 11.48
C SER A 373 -10.61 -16.09 10.74
N LEU A 374 -10.64 -16.26 9.41
CA LEU A 374 -11.79 -15.98 8.56
C LEU A 374 -12.97 -16.93 8.86
N LEU A 375 -12.70 -18.23 9.04
CA LEU A 375 -13.68 -19.23 9.46
C LEU A 375 -14.26 -18.91 10.85
N LYS A 376 -13.44 -18.46 11.80
CA LYS A 376 -13.90 -18.03 13.14
C LYS A 376 -14.80 -16.79 13.05
N SER A 377 -14.41 -15.79 12.25
CA SER A 377 -15.19 -14.56 12.03
C SER A 377 -16.51 -14.80 11.28
N ALA A 378 -16.53 -15.74 10.33
CA ALA A 378 -17.76 -16.16 9.66
C ALA A 378 -18.72 -16.89 10.61
N ARG A 379 -18.20 -17.77 11.47
CA ARG A 379 -19.00 -18.48 12.48
C ARG A 379 -19.59 -17.54 13.53
N SER A 380 -18.84 -16.55 14.03
CA SER A 380 -19.35 -15.60 15.03
C SER A 380 -20.47 -14.69 14.49
N ARG A 381 -20.42 -14.34 13.20
CA ARG A 381 -21.49 -13.61 12.51
C ARG A 381 -22.73 -14.47 12.27
N ALA A 382 -22.56 -15.77 12.02
CA ALA A 382 -23.69 -16.70 11.87
C ALA A 382 -24.43 -16.95 13.20
N THR A 383 -23.71 -17.00 14.33
CA THR A 383 -24.31 -17.27 15.65
C THR A 383 -25.04 -16.09 16.29
N THR A 384 -24.83 -14.87 15.80
CA THR A 384 -25.47 -13.65 16.35
C THR A 384 -26.73 -13.24 15.60
N SER A 385 -27.06 -13.92 14.49
CA SER A 385 -28.33 -13.75 13.78
C SER A 385 -29.34 -14.78 14.27
N SER A 386 -30.22 -14.37 15.19
CA SER A 386 -31.35 -15.16 15.69
C SER A 386 -32.44 -15.42 14.65
N ASP A 387 -32.33 -14.82 13.45
CA ASP A 387 -33.35 -14.83 12.40
C ASP A 387 -32.76 -15.29 11.05
N CYS A 388 -31.95 -16.37 11.05
CA CYS A 388 -31.42 -16.92 9.81
C CYS A 388 -32.32 -18.08 9.31
N PRO A 389 -32.86 -18.02 8.08
CA PRO A 389 -33.64 -19.11 7.51
C PRO A 389 -32.77 -20.36 7.35
N ASP A 390 -33.41 -21.51 7.47
CA ASP A 390 -32.85 -22.86 7.40
C ASP A 390 -31.60 -22.99 6.48
N ALA A 391 -30.46 -23.28 7.11
CA ALA A 391 -29.14 -23.40 6.48
C ALA A 391 -29.04 -24.53 5.43
N SER A 392 -30.10 -25.31 5.25
CA SER A 392 -30.22 -26.36 4.24
C SER A 392 -30.42 -25.85 2.79
N ARG A 393 -30.63 -24.54 2.57
CA ARG A 393 -31.10 -24.02 1.25
C ARG A 393 -30.13 -23.20 0.39
N VAL A 394 -28.85 -23.04 0.74
CA VAL A 394 -27.91 -22.39 -0.20
C VAL A 394 -27.34 -23.43 -1.18
N PRO A 395 -27.52 -23.29 -2.51
CA PRO A 395 -27.14 -24.33 -3.45
C PRO A 395 -25.61 -24.54 -3.47
N PRO A 396 -25.13 -25.80 -3.49
CA PRO A 396 -23.72 -26.14 -3.69
C PRO A 396 -23.06 -25.40 -4.87
N ALA A 397 -23.84 -25.08 -5.91
CA ALA A 397 -23.38 -24.39 -7.11
C ALA A 397 -22.76 -23.00 -6.86
N ALA A 398 -23.28 -22.20 -5.93
CA ALA A 398 -22.74 -20.85 -5.67
C ALA A 398 -21.39 -20.88 -4.91
N THR A 399 -21.17 -21.95 -4.15
CA THR A 399 -19.90 -22.19 -3.45
C THR A 399 -18.86 -22.68 -4.45
N LEU A 400 -19.23 -23.68 -5.25
CA LEU A 400 -18.39 -24.24 -6.31
C LEU A 400 -18.02 -23.20 -7.38
N ALA A 401 -18.90 -22.24 -7.67
CA ALA A 401 -18.63 -21.16 -8.63
C ALA A 401 -17.53 -20.21 -8.13
N LEU A 402 -17.58 -19.78 -6.87
CA LEU A 402 -16.52 -18.93 -6.31
C LEU A 402 -15.22 -19.70 -6.10
N GLU A 403 -15.33 -20.97 -5.71
CA GLU A 403 -14.18 -21.86 -5.59
C GLU A 403 -13.44 -22.03 -6.93
N ALA A 404 -14.20 -22.22 -8.01
CA ALA A 404 -13.70 -22.24 -9.38
C ALA A 404 -13.15 -20.86 -9.80
N GLU A 405 -13.80 -19.76 -9.41
CA GLU A 405 -13.35 -18.40 -9.71
C GLU A 405 -12.01 -18.10 -9.04
N ILE A 406 -11.82 -18.48 -7.77
CA ILE A 406 -10.59 -18.27 -7.00
C ILE A 406 -9.46 -19.20 -7.46
N THR A 407 -9.78 -20.45 -7.77
CA THR A 407 -8.83 -21.38 -8.38
C THR A 407 -8.35 -20.85 -9.74
N ALA A 408 -9.25 -20.27 -10.52
CA ALA A 408 -8.92 -19.59 -11.78
C ALA A 408 -8.15 -18.28 -11.56
N VAL A 409 -8.48 -17.49 -10.52
CA VAL A 409 -7.77 -16.25 -10.13
C VAL A 409 -6.30 -16.52 -9.82
N LEU A 410 -6.02 -17.62 -9.11
CA LEU A 410 -4.68 -17.96 -8.65
C LEU A 410 -3.88 -18.81 -9.65
N GLN A 411 -4.48 -19.19 -10.80
CA GLN A 411 -3.88 -20.03 -11.86
C GLN A 411 -3.16 -21.28 -11.31
N LEU A 412 -3.76 -21.87 -10.29
CA LEU A 412 -3.17 -23.00 -9.57
C LEU A 412 -3.37 -24.28 -10.40
N GLY A 413 -2.28 -24.80 -10.97
CA GLY A 413 -2.29 -26.04 -11.76
C GLY A 413 -2.75 -27.27 -10.96
N PRO A 414 -3.16 -28.38 -11.61
CA PRO A 414 -3.77 -29.56 -10.97
C PRO A 414 -2.94 -30.20 -9.84
N GLU A 415 -1.62 -29.99 -9.82
CA GLU A 415 -0.67 -30.43 -8.77
C GLU A 415 -0.87 -29.73 -7.41
N THR A 416 -1.58 -28.59 -7.37
CA THR A 416 -1.77 -27.78 -6.15
C THR A 416 -3.05 -28.13 -5.37
N ARG A 417 -3.85 -29.10 -5.84
CA ARG A 417 -5.19 -29.44 -5.34
C ARG A 417 -5.31 -29.57 -3.82
N ALA A 418 -4.29 -30.06 -3.10
CA ALA A 418 -4.35 -30.19 -1.64
C ALA A 418 -4.29 -28.83 -0.91
N THR A 419 -3.50 -27.88 -1.41
CA THR A 419 -3.41 -26.51 -0.90
C THR A 419 -4.56 -25.66 -1.42
N THR A 420 -4.94 -25.87 -2.69
CA THR A 420 -6.08 -25.23 -3.34
C THR A 420 -7.39 -25.57 -2.62
N TYR A 421 -7.64 -26.84 -2.26
CA TYR A 421 -8.81 -27.25 -1.48
C TYR A 421 -8.93 -26.52 -0.14
N GLN A 422 -7.81 -26.26 0.55
CA GLN A 422 -7.81 -25.53 1.82
C GLN A 422 -8.09 -24.03 1.63
N ILE A 423 -7.39 -23.37 0.69
CA ILE A 423 -7.61 -21.95 0.29
C ILE A 423 -9.07 -21.73 -0.13
N ASN A 424 -9.55 -22.62 -0.99
CA ASN A 424 -10.88 -22.65 -1.53
C ASN A 424 -11.95 -22.85 -0.46
N LEU A 425 -11.76 -23.78 0.47
CA LEU A 425 -12.71 -24.03 1.55
C LEU A 425 -12.85 -22.79 2.46
N GLY A 426 -11.75 -22.07 2.74
CA GLY A 426 -11.84 -20.86 3.54
C GLY A 426 -12.38 -19.66 2.78
N LEU A 427 -12.06 -19.47 1.49
CA LEU A 427 -12.61 -18.36 0.70
C LEU A 427 -14.08 -18.57 0.29
N ALA A 428 -14.48 -19.81 0.00
CA ALA A 428 -15.87 -20.23 -0.12
C ALA A 428 -16.67 -19.93 1.15
N THR A 429 -16.05 -20.11 2.33
CA THR A 429 -16.70 -19.79 3.60
C THR A 429 -16.78 -18.29 3.86
N VAL A 430 -15.79 -17.50 3.43
CA VAL A 430 -15.84 -16.02 3.49
C VAL A 430 -16.99 -15.49 2.63
N ALA A 431 -17.15 -15.96 1.40
CA ALA A 431 -18.24 -15.47 0.56
C ALA A 431 -19.63 -15.97 0.95
N ARG A 432 -19.74 -17.16 1.57
CA ARG A 432 -20.98 -17.57 2.25
C ARG A 432 -21.36 -16.59 3.35
N ALA A 433 -20.39 -16.06 4.12
CA ALA A 433 -20.64 -15.06 5.15
C ALA A 433 -21.03 -13.68 4.58
N VAL A 434 -20.50 -13.30 3.42
CA VAL A 434 -20.81 -12.02 2.76
C VAL A 434 -22.21 -12.00 2.12
N LYS A 435 -22.68 -13.13 1.55
CA LYS A 435 -24.04 -13.21 0.94
C LYS A 435 -25.20 -13.16 1.94
N ILE A 436 -24.96 -13.33 3.24
CA ILE A 436 -26.01 -13.34 4.27
C ILE A 436 -26.35 -11.92 4.77
N CYS A 437 -25.61 -10.89 4.36
CA CYS A 437 -25.86 -9.51 4.80
C CYS A 437 -26.36 -8.62 3.62
N PRO A 438 -27.67 -8.51 3.36
CA PRO A 438 -28.16 -7.43 2.53
C PRO A 438 -28.04 -6.12 3.32
N VAL A 439 -27.25 -5.18 2.80
CA VAL A 439 -27.26 -3.79 3.28
C VAL A 439 -28.68 -3.25 3.08
N ARG A 440 -29.44 -3.15 4.18
CA ARG A 440 -30.76 -2.49 4.18
C ARG A 440 -30.57 -1.03 3.78
N GLY A 441 -31.32 -0.63 2.76
CA GLY A 441 -31.22 0.66 2.10
C GLY A 441 -31.50 1.85 3.01
N ARG A 442 -30.89 2.98 2.60
CA ARG A 442 -31.19 4.33 3.07
C ARG A 442 -32.70 4.57 3.09
N GLN A 443 -33.20 5.04 4.22
CA GLN A 443 -34.51 5.68 4.32
C GLN A 443 -34.52 6.96 3.47
N GLU A 444 -35.55 7.06 2.64
CA GLU A 444 -35.99 8.29 1.98
C GLU A 444 -36.29 9.36 3.04
N ILE A 445 -35.64 10.52 2.94
CA ILE A 445 -36.09 11.73 3.63
C ILE A 445 -37.04 12.46 2.68
N ALA A 446 -38.28 12.60 3.16
CA ALA A 446 -39.41 13.20 2.50
C ALA A 446 -39.15 14.64 2.03
N ARG A 447 -39.64 14.94 0.83
CA ARG A 447 -39.82 16.29 0.30
C ARG A 447 -41.13 16.85 0.85
N HIS A 448 -41.14 18.10 1.33
CA HIS A 448 -42.30 18.98 1.18
C HIS A 448 -41.89 20.45 0.97
N PRO A 449 -42.77 21.25 0.35
CA PRO A 449 -42.39 22.39 -0.49
C PRO A 449 -42.55 23.71 0.26
N HIS A 450 -41.83 24.75 -0.18
CA HIS A 450 -42.38 26.11 -0.31
C HIS A 450 -41.44 26.99 -1.16
N ARG A 451 -41.98 27.44 -2.30
CA ARG A 451 -41.63 28.68 -3.03
C ARG A 451 -42.46 29.83 -2.42
N PRO A 452 -42.08 31.12 -2.51
CA PRO A 452 -41.96 31.91 -3.77
C PRO A 452 -40.66 32.75 -3.87
N ALA A 453 -40.01 32.85 -5.04
CA ALA A 453 -40.25 33.78 -6.17
C ALA A 453 -39.81 35.24 -5.93
N CYS A 454 -38.79 35.68 -6.68
CA CYS A 454 -38.57 37.00 -7.34
C CYS A 454 -37.23 36.91 -8.12
N ILE A 455 -37.21 36.83 -9.46
CA ILE A 455 -37.26 37.89 -10.49
C ILE A 455 -35.88 38.54 -10.78
N GLY A 456 -35.50 38.48 -12.07
CA GLY A 456 -34.53 39.35 -12.74
C GLY A 456 -33.14 38.72 -12.91
N GLY A 457 -32.56 38.52 -14.10
CA GLY A 457 -32.91 38.89 -15.46
C GLY A 457 -31.61 38.98 -16.28
N HIS A 458 -31.64 38.53 -17.55
CA HIS A 458 -30.72 38.86 -18.67
C HIS A 458 -29.19 38.65 -18.48
N ALA A 459 -28.38 38.24 -19.46
CA ALA A 459 -28.49 38.14 -20.90
C ALA A 459 -27.47 37.11 -21.43
N ALA A 460 -27.79 36.55 -22.60
CA ALA A 460 -26.88 35.87 -23.49
C ALA A 460 -26.04 36.87 -24.32
N ARG A 461 -24.82 36.46 -24.71
CA ARG A 461 -24.05 36.88 -25.91
C ARG A 461 -22.85 35.93 -26.05
N GLU A 462 -22.83 35.06 -27.04
CA GLU A 462 -22.13 35.20 -28.35
C GLU A 462 -20.61 35.48 -28.22
N LEU A 463 -19.72 34.54 -28.59
CA LEU A 463 -19.19 34.20 -29.94
C LEU A 463 -18.12 35.19 -30.44
N ALA A 464 -16.87 34.70 -30.57
CA ALA A 464 -15.81 35.02 -31.56
C ALA A 464 -14.44 34.74 -30.92
N LEU A 465 -13.67 33.74 -31.39
CA LEU A 465 -12.70 33.81 -32.50
C LEU A 465 -11.61 34.89 -32.31
N SER A 466 -10.38 34.45 -32.00
CA SER A 466 -9.18 34.98 -32.66
C SER A 466 -8.09 33.91 -32.72
N THR A 467 -7.86 33.42 -33.93
CA THR A 467 -6.60 32.85 -34.40
C THR A 467 -5.55 33.93 -34.63
N SER A 468 -4.27 33.52 -34.53
CA SER A 468 -3.08 33.95 -35.30
C SER A 468 -2.03 34.87 -34.65
N LEU A 469 -0.78 34.36 -34.75
CA LEU A 469 0.55 35.01 -34.84
C LEU A 469 1.13 35.50 -33.51
N GLU A 470 2.36 35.14 -33.08
CA GLU A 470 3.58 34.62 -33.74
C GLU A 470 4.12 33.32 -33.13
#